data_AF-A0A454VXZ2-F1
#
_entry.id   AF-A0A454VXZ2-F1
#
_cell.length_a   1.000
_cell.length_b   1.000
_cell.length_c   1.000
_cell.angle_alpha   90.00
_cell.angle_beta   90.00
_cell.angle_gamma   90.00
#
_symmetry.space_group_name_H-M   'P 1'
#
loop_
_entity.id
_entity.type
_entity.pdbx_description
1 polymer ?
#
loop_
_entity_poly.entity_id
_entity_poly.type
_entity_poly.pdbx_seq_one_letter_code
_entity_poly.pdbx_strand_id
1 'polypeptide(L)'
;LLALAARRTAAHQLGGALAGIGAMVKVWPALALLGTPRGRTTREAWTAAAVTAVVLLATLALFFSESLGFLRQQGGRGIQIESLGGTALALARSAGAWPGSVEFRYGALEYVGPYVSTLGHLSLLLTVAALGWLVVWRVRAHRWTPATPYDTALAAVLLFTVASRVISPQYMVWLLGLAAVCLTSRDTVMRPVALLLLPAAALSALADPVLYFDVIDGTPTGLAVMVLRNGLLLAAALLAARRLWTSKVAAARDE
;
A
#
# COMPACT_ATOMS: atom_id res chain seq x y z
N LEU A 1 -14.85 2.60 4.20
CA LEU A 1 -14.64 1.90 5.49
C LEU A 1 -15.86 1.99 6.40
N LEU A 2 -16.33 3.19 6.78
CA LEU A 2 -17.51 3.35 7.65
C LEU A 2 -18.79 2.70 7.08
N ALA A 3 -19.07 2.87 5.79
CA ALA A 3 -20.22 2.24 5.13
C ALA A 3 -20.13 0.70 5.11
N LEU A 4 -18.92 0.15 5.03
CA LEU A 4 -18.68 -1.31 5.08
C LEU A 4 -18.90 -1.90 6.48
N ALA A 5 -18.89 -1.07 7.52
CA ALA A 5 -19.11 -1.47 8.92
C ALA A 5 -20.57 -1.26 9.39
N ALA A 6 -21.42 -0.62 8.58
CA ALA A 6 -22.82 -0.39 8.92
C ALA A 6 -23.65 -1.69 8.76
N ARG A 7 -24.79 -1.80 9.48
CA ARG A 7 -25.61 -3.05 9.49
C ARG A 7 -26.58 -3.20 8.32
N ARG A 8 -26.70 -2.21 7.44
CA ARG A 8 -27.73 -2.17 6.37
C ARG A 8 -27.13 -2.61 5.04
N THR A 9 -27.85 -3.44 4.29
CA THR A 9 -27.46 -3.90 2.94
C THR A 9 -27.11 -2.73 2.01
N ALA A 10 -27.92 -1.67 1.99
CA ALA A 10 -27.64 -0.47 1.20
C ALA A 10 -26.29 0.20 1.55
N ALA A 11 -25.87 0.13 2.82
CA ALA A 11 -24.59 0.68 3.25
C ALA A 11 -23.41 -0.20 2.81
N HIS A 12 -23.56 -1.53 2.82
CA HIS A 12 -22.56 -2.44 2.27
C HIS A 12 -22.38 -2.24 0.76
N GLN A 13 -23.48 -2.09 0.03
CA GLN A 13 -23.47 -1.83 -1.41
C GLN A 13 -22.82 -0.48 -1.72
N LEU A 14 -23.18 0.58 -0.99
CA LEU A 14 -22.53 1.89 -1.13
C LEU A 14 -21.03 1.81 -0.80
N GLY A 15 -20.65 1.11 0.27
CA GLY A 15 -19.25 0.90 0.63
C GLY A 15 -18.47 0.15 -0.44
N GLY A 16 -19.09 -0.86 -1.06
CA GLY A 16 -18.54 -1.60 -2.21
C GLY A 16 -18.41 -0.72 -3.46
N ALA A 17 -19.46 0.01 -3.83
CA ALA A 17 -19.45 0.91 -4.97
C ALA A 17 -18.38 2.01 -4.82
N LEU A 18 -18.26 2.62 -3.63
CA LEU A 18 -17.21 3.59 -3.32
C LEU A 18 -15.81 2.97 -3.41
N ALA A 19 -15.65 1.71 -2.99
CA ALA A 19 -14.39 0.99 -3.17
C ALA A 19 -14.09 0.73 -4.66
N GLY A 20 -15.11 0.42 -5.47
CA GLY A 20 -15.00 0.25 -6.93
C GLY A 20 -14.65 1.54 -7.66
N ILE A 21 -15.33 2.65 -7.36
CA ILE A 21 -14.99 4.00 -7.86
C ILE A 21 -13.56 4.35 -7.45
N GLY A 22 -13.25 4.18 -6.17
CA GLY A 22 -11.92 4.42 -5.62
C GLY A 22 -10.87 3.62 -6.37
N ALA A 23 -11.09 2.33 -6.59
CA ALA A 23 -10.19 1.43 -7.32
C ALA A 23 -9.89 1.88 -8.75
N MET A 24 -10.86 2.51 -9.42
CA MET A 24 -10.68 3.05 -10.78
C MET A 24 -9.85 4.33 -10.81
N VAL A 25 -9.78 5.05 -9.70
CA VAL A 25 -8.89 6.20 -9.54
C VAL A 25 -7.51 5.75 -9.04
N LYS A 26 -7.48 4.92 -7.99
CA LYS A 26 -6.29 4.29 -7.40
C LYS A 26 -6.65 2.94 -6.81
N VAL A 27 -5.88 1.89 -7.08
CA VAL A 27 -6.28 0.49 -6.76
C VAL A 27 -6.49 0.21 -5.26
N TRP A 28 -5.83 0.92 -4.36
CA TRP A 28 -5.76 0.55 -2.94
C TRP A 28 -7.12 0.44 -2.18
N PRO A 29 -8.18 1.24 -2.45
CA PRO A 29 -9.46 1.10 -1.77
C PRO A 29 -10.11 -0.27 -1.97
N ALA A 30 -9.80 -0.98 -3.07
CA ALA A 30 -10.25 -2.36 -3.25
C ALA A 30 -9.68 -3.31 -2.18
N LEU A 31 -8.46 -3.06 -1.70
CA LEU A 31 -7.83 -3.87 -0.64
C LEU A 31 -8.60 -3.81 0.67
N ALA A 32 -9.33 -2.72 0.94
CA ALA A 32 -10.18 -2.61 2.13
C ALA A 32 -11.31 -3.65 2.16
N LEU A 33 -11.73 -4.15 0.99
CA LEU A 33 -12.77 -5.18 0.87
C LEU A 33 -12.31 -6.52 1.45
N LEU A 34 -11.00 -6.78 1.57
CA LEU A 34 -10.47 -7.98 2.20
C LEU A 34 -10.82 -8.07 3.69
N GLY A 35 -11.15 -6.95 4.32
CA GLY A 35 -11.57 -6.89 5.71
C GLY A 35 -13.09 -6.97 5.93
N THR A 36 -13.92 -7.18 4.89
CA THR A 36 -15.37 -7.30 5.08
C THR A 36 -15.75 -8.63 5.74
N PRO A 37 -16.71 -8.65 6.69
CA PRO A 37 -17.20 -9.87 7.33
C PRO A 37 -17.69 -10.90 6.31
N ARG A 38 -17.47 -12.19 6.59
CA ARG A 38 -17.93 -13.28 5.71
C ARG A 38 -19.46 -13.31 5.57
N GLY A 39 -19.93 -13.96 4.51
CA GLY A 39 -21.36 -14.13 4.23
C GLY A 39 -21.92 -12.99 3.38
N ARG A 40 -23.16 -12.57 3.69
CA ARG A 40 -23.94 -11.65 2.85
C ARG A 40 -23.25 -10.30 2.65
N THR A 41 -22.70 -9.71 3.70
CA THR A 41 -21.99 -8.42 3.65
C THR A 41 -20.85 -8.42 2.63
N THR A 42 -20.00 -9.45 2.64
CA THR A 42 -18.92 -9.59 1.64
C THR A 42 -19.48 -9.70 0.24
N ARG A 43 -20.50 -10.55 0.01
CA ARG A 43 -21.08 -10.74 -1.32
C ARG A 43 -21.65 -9.43 -1.85
N GLU A 44 -22.41 -8.70 -1.05
CA GLU A 44 -23.01 -7.41 -1.41
C GLU A 44 -21.91 -6.37 -1.75
N ALA A 45 -20.91 -6.20 -0.88
CA ALA A 45 -19.86 -5.20 -1.08
C ALA A 45 -18.93 -5.54 -2.26
N TRP A 46 -18.53 -6.81 -2.40
CA TRP A 46 -17.64 -7.24 -3.49
C TRP A 46 -18.34 -7.20 -4.83
N THR A 47 -19.62 -7.60 -4.89
CA THR A 47 -20.40 -7.53 -6.12
C THR A 47 -20.60 -6.08 -6.53
N ALA A 48 -20.97 -5.19 -5.60
CA ALA A 48 -21.11 -3.76 -5.89
C ALA A 48 -19.78 -3.17 -6.40
N ALA A 49 -18.65 -3.49 -5.75
CA ALA A 49 -17.33 -3.03 -6.20
C ALA A 49 -17.00 -3.52 -7.61
N ALA A 50 -17.22 -4.81 -7.89
CA ALA A 50 -16.95 -5.40 -9.19
C ALA A 50 -17.83 -4.80 -10.29
N VAL A 51 -19.14 -4.69 -10.06
CA VAL A 51 -20.09 -4.08 -11.00
C VAL A 51 -19.70 -2.63 -11.28
N THR A 52 -19.44 -1.83 -10.24
CA THR A 52 -19.04 -0.43 -10.41
C THR A 52 -17.72 -0.29 -11.18
N ALA A 53 -16.70 -1.11 -10.88
CA ALA A 53 -15.44 -1.09 -11.61
C ALA A 53 -15.61 -1.51 -13.08
N VAL A 54 -16.39 -2.56 -13.35
CA VAL A 54 -16.66 -3.03 -14.72
C VAL A 54 -17.42 -1.97 -15.52
N VAL A 55 -18.46 -1.36 -14.95
CA VAL A 55 -19.25 -0.31 -15.63
C VAL A 55 -18.38 0.90 -15.95
N LEU A 56 -17.56 1.35 -14.99
CA LEU A 56 -16.64 2.48 -15.21
C LEU A 56 -15.59 2.15 -16.26
N LEU A 57 -14.97 0.96 -16.19
CA LEU A 57 -14.00 0.54 -17.19
C LEU A 57 -14.62 0.41 -18.58
N ALA A 58 -15.83 -0.16 -18.69
CA ALA A 58 -16.56 -0.24 -19.96
C ALA A 58 -16.87 1.16 -20.50
N THR A 59 -17.32 2.07 -19.65
CA THR A 59 -17.53 3.49 -20.02
C THR A 59 -16.23 4.09 -20.57
N LEU A 60 -15.11 3.94 -19.85
CA LEU A 60 -13.81 4.44 -20.30
C LEU A 60 -13.38 3.80 -21.63
N ALA A 61 -13.61 2.50 -21.82
CA ALA A 61 -13.27 1.80 -23.07
C ALA A 61 -14.16 2.21 -24.26
N LEU A 62 -15.40 2.65 -24.00
CA LEU A 62 -16.30 3.15 -25.04
C LEU A 62 -15.97 4.57 -25.49
N PHE A 63 -15.51 5.43 -24.56
CA PHE A 63 -15.27 6.85 -24.85
C PHE A 63 -13.80 7.21 -25.10
N PHE A 64 -12.84 6.32 -24.81
CA PHE A 64 -11.40 6.56 -24.99
C PHE A 64 -10.71 5.38 -25.67
N SER A 65 -9.69 5.66 -26.48
CA SER A 65 -8.94 4.65 -27.24
C SER A 65 -7.82 3.97 -26.45
N GLU A 66 -7.28 4.63 -25.42
CA GLU A 66 -6.09 4.20 -24.65
C GLU A 66 -6.42 3.97 -23.16
N SER A 67 -7.60 3.45 -22.86
CA SER A 67 -8.13 3.30 -21.49
C SER A 67 -7.27 2.40 -20.60
N LEU A 68 -6.43 1.55 -21.21
CA LEU A 68 -5.45 0.68 -20.53
C LEU A 68 -3.98 1.10 -20.79
N GLY A 69 -3.73 2.22 -21.46
CA GLY A 69 -2.39 2.70 -21.79
C GLY A 69 -1.50 2.93 -20.56
N PHE A 70 -2.11 3.16 -19.40
CA PHE A 70 -1.41 3.26 -18.12
C PHE A 70 -0.65 1.98 -17.76
N LEU A 71 -1.14 0.78 -18.13
CA LEU A 71 -0.47 -0.48 -17.82
C LEU A 71 0.91 -0.57 -18.49
N ARG A 72 0.98 -0.13 -19.76
CA ARG A 72 2.25 -0.03 -20.49
C ARG A 72 3.20 0.97 -19.84
N GLN A 73 2.69 2.13 -19.41
CA GLN A 73 3.50 3.12 -18.70
C GLN A 73 4.02 2.59 -17.36
N GLN A 74 3.22 1.84 -16.60
CA GLN A 74 3.67 1.22 -15.34
C GLN A 74 4.77 0.17 -15.56
N GLY A 75 4.71 -0.58 -16.67
CA GLY A 75 5.73 -1.55 -17.04
C GLY A 75 7.11 -0.92 -17.32
N GLY A 76 7.14 0.27 -17.92
CA GLY A 76 8.37 0.97 -18.31
C GLY A 76 9.03 1.83 -17.25
N ARG A 77 8.50 1.87 -16.02
CA ARG A 77 9.06 2.67 -14.91
C ARG A 77 10.33 2.06 -14.33
N GLY A 78 11.25 2.92 -13.91
CA GLY A 78 12.38 2.56 -13.07
C GLY A 78 11.97 2.30 -11.62
N ILE A 79 12.94 2.45 -10.71
CA ILE A 79 12.73 2.35 -9.26
C ILE A 79 12.76 3.76 -8.68
N GLN A 80 11.66 4.21 -8.06
CA GLN A 80 11.60 5.57 -7.51
C GLN A 80 12.62 5.75 -6.38
N ILE A 81 13.26 6.91 -6.30
CA ILE A 81 14.36 7.19 -5.36
C ILE A 81 13.97 6.98 -3.88
N GLU A 82 12.70 7.24 -3.54
CA GLU A 82 12.17 7.11 -2.17
C GLU A 82 11.67 5.70 -1.82
N SER A 83 11.66 4.77 -2.78
CA SER A 83 11.20 3.40 -2.55
C SER A 83 12.25 2.56 -1.81
N LEU A 84 11.87 1.39 -1.28
CA LEU A 84 12.83 0.47 -0.65
C LEU A 84 13.90 -0.02 -1.63
N GLY A 85 13.49 -0.36 -2.86
CA GLY A 85 14.44 -0.66 -3.92
C GLY A 85 15.34 0.53 -4.25
N GLY A 86 14.79 1.74 -4.19
CA GLY A 86 15.51 2.99 -4.40
C GLY A 86 16.59 3.21 -3.34
N THR A 87 16.28 2.98 -2.06
CA THR A 87 17.28 3.04 -0.98
C THR A 87 18.39 2.02 -1.17
N ALA A 88 18.09 0.80 -1.60
CA ALA A 88 19.11 -0.21 -1.88
C ALA A 88 20.03 0.22 -3.03
N LEU A 89 19.48 0.78 -4.11
CA LEU A 89 20.25 1.32 -5.23
C LEU A 89 21.06 2.56 -4.82
N ALA A 90 20.51 3.44 -3.99
CA ALA A 90 21.19 4.63 -3.49
C ALA A 90 22.43 4.26 -2.66
N LEU A 91 22.30 3.28 -1.76
CA LEU A 91 23.42 2.75 -0.97
C LEU A 91 24.48 2.06 -1.85
N ALA A 92 24.05 1.27 -2.83
CA ALA A 92 24.97 0.63 -3.78
C ALA A 92 25.71 1.66 -4.63
N ARG A 93 25.03 2.72 -5.06
CA ARG A 93 25.63 3.84 -5.80
C ARG A 93 26.64 4.61 -4.94
N SER A 94 26.28 4.95 -3.70
CA SER A 94 27.18 5.69 -2.80
C SER A 94 28.43 4.91 -2.42
N ALA A 95 28.34 3.57 -2.44
CA ALA A 95 29.48 2.68 -2.25
C ALA A 95 30.32 2.46 -3.52
N GLY A 96 29.97 3.10 -4.66
CA GLY A 96 30.62 2.89 -5.95
C GLY A 96 30.35 1.51 -6.59
N ALA A 97 29.45 0.72 -6.02
CA ALA A 97 29.16 -0.65 -6.45
C ALA A 97 28.12 -0.73 -7.58
N TRP A 98 27.42 0.37 -7.88
CA TRP A 98 26.40 0.41 -8.93
C TRP A 98 26.49 1.70 -9.78
N PRO A 99 26.61 1.60 -11.12
CA PRO A 99 26.89 2.74 -11.99
C PRO A 99 25.63 3.45 -12.52
N GLY A 100 24.48 3.31 -11.88
CA GLY A 100 23.23 3.91 -12.37
C GLY A 100 23.07 5.40 -12.05
N SER A 101 22.04 6.00 -12.63
CA SER A 101 21.73 7.43 -12.52
C SER A 101 20.29 7.66 -12.08
N VAL A 102 19.96 8.90 -11.75
CA VAL A 102 18.59 9.35 -11.46
C VAL A 102 18.09 10.14 -12.66
N GLU A 103 16.89 9.81 -13.14
CA GLU A 103 16.22 10.52 -14.24
C GLU A 103 14.79 10.90 -13.83
N PHE A 104 14.31 12.06 -14.30
CA PHE A 104 12.92 12.46 -14.14
C PHE A 104 12.05 11.87 -15.26
N ARG A 105 11.25 10.84 -14.93
CA ARG A 105 10.44 10.10 -15.90
C ARG A 105 9.12 9.68 -15.26
N TYR A 106 8.05 9.63 -16.07
CA TYR A 106 6.71 9.25 -15.59
C TYR A 106 6.23 10.06 -14.36
N GLY A 107 6.63 11.33 -14.29
CA GLY A 107 6.25 12.26 -13.22
C GLY A 107 6.95 12.05 -11.88
N ALA A 108 8.08 11.33 -11.84
CA ALA A 108 8.88 11.12 -10.63
C ALA A 108 10.36 10.97 -10.95
N LEU A 109 11.20 11.13 -9.93
CA LEU A 109 12.62 10.80 -10.00
C LEU A 109 12.82 9.31 -9.77
N GLU A 110 13.45 8.66 -10.74
CA GLU A 110 13.63 7.22 -10.77
C GLU A 110 15.10 6.88 -11.02
N TYR A 111 15.58 5.86 -10.32
CA TYR A 111 16.83 5.21 -10.63
C TYR A 111 16.69 4.40 -11.93
N VAL A 112 17.65 4.61 -12.83
CA VAL A 112 17.81 3.88 -14.09
C VAL A 112 19.22 3.29 -14.19
N GLY A 113 19.36 2.16 -14.88
CA GLY A 113 20.63 1.46 -15.04
C GLY A 113 20.50 -0.05 -14.85
N PRO A 114 21.64 -0.76 -14.67
CA PRO A 114 21.65 -2.20 -14.45
C PRO A 114 20.75 -2.62 -13.28
N TYR A 115 20.13 -3.80 -13.37
CA TYR A 115 19.30 -4.40 -12.30
C TYR A 115 18.00 -3.69 -11.92
N VAL A 116 17.71 -2.50 -12.45
CA VAL A 116 16.44 -1.77 -12.21
C VAL A 116 15.22 -2.60 -12.63
N SER A 117 15.29 -3.28 -13.78
CA SER A 117 14.23 -4.19 -14.24
C SER A 117 14.05 -5.39 -13.29
N THR A 118 15.15 -5.98 -12.82
CA THR A 118 15.14 -7.08 -11.85
C THR A 118 14.48 -6.65 -10.53
N LEU A 119 14.84 -5.47 -10.01
CA LEU A 119 14.18 -4.91 -8.82
C LEU A 119 12.71 -4.61 -9.08
N GLY A 120 12.35 -4.16 -10.29
CA GLY A 120 10.96 -3.95 -10.68
C GLY A 120 10.13 -5.24 -10.67
N HIS A 121 10.72 -6.34 -11.12
CA HIS A 121 10.13 -7.68 -11.02
C HIS A 121 10.07 -8.18 -9.57
N LEU A 122 11.09 -7.93 -8.77
CA LEU A 122 11.09 -8.27 -7.35
C LEU A 122 9.98 -7.52 -6.59
N SER A 123 9.82 -6.22 -6.83
CA SER A 123 8.71 -5.43 -6.28
C SER A 123 7.34 -5.99 -6.68
N LEU A 124 7.19 -6.40 -7.94
CA LEU A 124 5.97 -7.05 -8.41
C LEU A 124 5.75 -8.39 -7.69
N LEU A 125 6.78 -9.23 -7.58
CA LEU A 125 6.73 -10.50 -6.87
C LEU A 125 6.34 -10.31 -5.40
N LEU A 126 6.95 -9.34 -4.71
CA LEU A 126 6.62 -8.99 -3.33
C LEU A 126 5.18 -8.50 -3.19
N THR A 127 4.68 -7.74 -4.17
CA THR A 127 3.29 -7.27 -4.21
C THR A 127 2.33 -8.46 -4.35
N VAL A 128 2.62 -9.40 -5.25
CA VAL A 128 1.85 -10.64 -5.43
C VAL A 128 1.93 -11.51 -4.18
N ALA A 129 3.10 -11.63 -3.55
CA ALA A 129 3.27 -12.37 -2.31
C ALA A 129 2.48 -11.74 -1.15
N ALA A 130 2.47 -10.41 -1.03
CA ALA A 130 1.65 -9.70 -0.05
C ALA A 130 0.14 -9.94 -0.29
N LEU A 131 -0.31 -9.91 -1.54
CA LEU A 131 -1.69 -10.25 -1.88
C LEU A 131 -2.03 -11.69 -1.52
N GLY A 132 -1.17 -12.65 -1.90
CA GLY A 132 -1.34 -14.06 -1.57
C GLY A 132 -1.40 -14.29 -0.06
N TRP A 133 -0.53 -13.63 0.70
CA TRP A 133 -0.54 -13.66 2.16
C TRP A 133 -1.84 -13.12 2.74
N LEU A 134 -2.36 -12.00 2.23
CA LEU A 134 -3.65 -11.44 2.67
C LEU A 134 -4.84 -12.37 2.34
N VAL A 135 -4.80 -13.04 1.19
CA VAL A 135 -5.81 -14.04 0.80
C VAL A 135 -5.76 -15.23 1.75
N VAL A 136 -4.56 -15.76 2.03
CA VAL A 136 -4.38 -16.85 3.01
C VAL A 136 -4.85 -16.42 4.39
N TRP A 137 -4.50 -15.22 4.84
CA TRP A 137 -4.99 -14.65 6.09
C TRP A 137 -6.52 -14.61 6.10
N ARG A 138 -7.15 -14.08 5.02
CA ARG A 138 -8.61 -13.97 4.93
C ARG A 138 -9.30 -15.33 4.97
N VAL A 139 -8.69 -16.38 4.43
CA VAL A 139 -9.25 -17.76 4.49
C VAL A 139 -9.07 -18.36 5.90
N ARG A 140 -7.93 -18.10 6.56
CA ARG A 140 -7.64 -18.65 7.89
C ARG A 140 -8.18 -17.85 9.07
N ALA A 141 -8.58 -16.59 8.84
CA ALA A 141 -9.12 -15.74 9.89
C ALA A 141 -10.42 -16.33 10.43
N HIS A 142 -10.53 -16.49 11.73
CA HIS A 142 -11.71 -17.06 12.39
C HIS A 142 -12.45 -16.01 13.22
N ARG A 143 -11.72 -15.03 13.80
CA ARG A 143 -12.26 -13.94 14.60
C ARG A 143 -12.46 -12.69 13.76
N TRP A 144 -13.69 -12.17 13.74
CA TRP A 144 -14.04 -10.90 13.09
C TRP A 144 -14.54 -9.93 14.16
N THR A 145 -13.90 -8.77 14.23
CA THR A 145 -14.29 -7.66 15.13
C THR A 145 -14.67 -6.44 14.31
N PRO A 146 -15.37 -5.44 14.88
CA PRO A 146 -15.66 -4.18 14.19
C PRO A 146 -14.42 -3.45 13.64
N ALA A 147 -13.24 -3.65 14.25
CA ALA A 147 -11.98 -3.09 13.77
C ALA A 147 -11.37 -3.82 12.55
N THR A 148 -11.83 -5.04 12.23
CA THR A 148 -11.18 -5.90 11.23
C THR A 148 -11.12 -5.27 9.83
N PRO A 149 -12.17 -4.58 9.32
CA PRO A 149 -12.07 -3.83 8.08
C PRO A 149 -10.96 -2.77 8.07
N TYR A 150 -10.77 -2.08 9.21
CA TYR A 150 -9.81 -0.98 9.34
C TYR A 150 -8.39 -1.52 9.43
N ASP A 151 -8.18 -2.48 10.33
CA ASP A 151 -6.90 -3.14 10.54
C ASP A 151 -6.40 -3.81 9.26
N THR A 152 -7.29 -4.50 8.54
CA THR A 152 -6.94 -5.15 7.26
C THR A 152 -6.59 -4.13 6.19
N ALA A 153 -7.34 -3.03 6.09
CA ALA A 153 -7.05 -1.98 5.12
C ALA A 153 -5.68 -1.33 5.37
N LEU A 154 -5.38 -0.97 6.62
CA LEU A 154 -4.07 -0.42 6.96
C LEU A 154 -2.94 -1.40 6.66
N ALA A 155 -3.06 -2.66 7.09
CA ALA A 155 -2.05 -3.68 6.84
C ALA A 155 -1.84 -3.92 5.34
N ALA A 156 -2.91 -4.03 4.56
CA ALA A 156 -2.83 -4.27 3.12
C ALA A 156 -2.17 -3.11 2.38
N VAL A 157 -2.59 -1.87 2.65
CA VAL A 157 -2.00 -0.68 2.01
C VAL A 157 -0.54 -0.52 2.41
N LEU A 158 -0.18 -0.80 3.66
CA LEU A 158 1.20 -0.71 4.13
C LEU A 158 2.11 -1.77 3.50
N LEU A 159 1.65 -3.02 3.41
CA LEU A 159 2.39 -4.10 2.71
C LEU A 159 2.62 -3.76 1.23
N PHE A 160 1.57 -3.26 0.54
CA PHE A 160 1.68 -2.86 -0.87
C PHE A 160 2.56 -1.63 -1.05
N THR A 161 2.54 -0.69 -0.09
CA THR A 161 3.42 0.49 -0.10
C THR A 161 4.89 0.06 -0.05
N VAL A 162 5.23 -0.82 0.89
CA VAL A 162 6.61 -1.32 1.09
C VAL A 162 7.07 -2.20 -0.09
N ALA A 163 6.18 -3.01 -0.66
CA ALA A 163 6.51 -3.83 -1.83
C ALA A 163 6.65 -3.03 -3.14
N SER A 164 6.09 -1.82 -3.20
CA SER A 164 6.03 -1.01 -4.42
C SER A 164 7.40 -0.49 -4.84
N ARG A 165 7.63 -0.47 -6.16
CA ARG A 165 8.78 0.23 -6.78
C ARG A 165 8.63 1.76 -6.79
N VAL A 166 7.43 2.26 -6.50
CA VAL A 166 7.06 3.67 -6.45
C VAL A 166 6.51 3.95 -5.06
N ILE A 167 7.22 4.75 -4.28
CA ILE A 167 6.73 5.29 -3.01
C ILE A 167 6.95 6.80 -3.08
N SER A 168 5.92 7.56 -2.76
CA SER A 168 5.92 9.04 -2.76
C SER A 168 5.33 9.53 -1.43
N PRO A 169 5.57 10.79 -1.02
CA PRO A 169 5.00 11.33 0.22
C PRO A 169 3.47 11.19 0.31
N GLN A 170 2.77 11.17 -0.84
CA GLN A 170 1.32 10.92 -0.90
C GLN A 170 0.88 9.59 -0.25
N TYR A 171 1.75 8.58 -0.19
CA TYR A 171 1.43 7.28 0.42
C TYR A 171 1.33 7.42 1.95
N MET A 172 2.09 8.34 2.55
CA MET A 172 2.00 8.62 3.99
C MET A 172 0.63 9.19 4.36
N VAL A 173 0.05 10.02 3.49
CA VAL A 173 -1.31 10.56 3.70
C VAL A 173 -2.33 9.43 3.80
N TRP A 174 -2.24 8.40 2.95
CA TRP A 174 -3.16 7.26 3.01
C TRP A 174 -2.95 6.44 4.28
N LEU A 175 -1.68 6.15 4.62
CA LEU A 175 -1.34 5.36 5.79
C LEU A 175 -1.76 6.05 7.09
N LEU A 176 -1.53 7.36 7.21
CA LEU A 176 -1.97 8.16 8.36
C LEU A 176 -3.50 8.24 8.43
N GLY A 177 -4.19 8.42 7.30
CA GLY A 177 -5.65 8.40 7.25
C GLY A 177 -6.23 7.05 7.70
N LEU A 178 -5.66 5.94 7.23
CA LEU A 178 -6.07 4.59 7.64
C LEU A 178 -5.73 4.31 9.11
N ALA A 179 -4.57 4.77 9.58
CA ALA A 179 -4.20 4.69 10.99
C ALA A 179 -5.19 5.45 11.87
N ALA A 180 -5.57 6.68 11.49
CA ALA A 180 -6.58 7.46 12.20
C ALA A 180 -7.92 6.70 12.28
N VAL A 181 -8.37 6.08 11.19
CA VAL A 181 -9.59 5.24 11.19
C VAL A 181 -9.44 4.01 12.09
N CYS A 182 -8.28 3.36 12.13
CA CYS A 182 -8.04 2.26 13.06
C CYS A 182 -8.19 2.74 14.51
N LEU A 183 -7.61 3.89 14.85
CA LEU A 183 -7.63 4.47 16.19
C LEU A 183 -9.02 4.89 16.69
N THR A 184 -10.03 5.00 15.82
CA THR A 184 -11.42 5.22 16.26
C THR A 184 -12.06 3.97 16.87
N SER A 185 -11.46 2.80 16.72
CA SER A 185 -11.96 1.55 17.29
C SER A 185 -11.16 1.13 18.50
N ARG A 186 -11.85 0.83 19.61
CA ARG A 186 -11.19 0.27 20.79
C ARG A 186 -10.52 -1.09 20.53
N ASP A 187 -11.08 -1.85 19.59
CA ASP A 187 -10.66 -3.23 19.27
C ASP A 187 -9.49 -3.29 18.27
N THR A 188 -8.95 -2.16 17.81
CA THR A 188 -7.85 -2.15 16.84
C THR A 188 -6.57 -2.73 17.44
N VAL A 189 -5.91 -3.58 16.67
CA VAL A 189 -4.56 -4.09 17.00
C VAL A 189 -3.44 -3.25 16.39
N MET A 190 -3.78 -2.18 15.68
CA MET A 190 -2.85 -1.39 14.86
C MET A 190 -2.28 -0.15 15.58
N ARG A 191 -2.57 0.06 16.87
CA ARG A 191 -2.01 1.20 17.63
C ARG A 191 -0.48 1.28 17.55
N PRO A 192 0.28 0.18 17.73
CA PRO A 192 1.74 0.24 17.61
C PRO A 192 2.20 0.60 16.19
N VAL A 193 1.47 0.14 15.17
CA VAL A 193 1.75 0.46 13.77
C VAL A 193 1.53 1.94 13.52
N ALA A 194 0.43 2.51 14.02
CA ALA A 194 0.14 3.94 13.94
C ALA A 194 1.25 4.79 14.57
N LEU A 195 1.81 4.37 15.70
CA LEU A 195 2.92 5.06 16.35
C LEU A 195 4.21 5.04 15.51
N LEU A 196 4.51 3.94 14.82
CA LEU A 196 5.67 3.86 13.91
C LEU A 196 5.50 4.74 12.66
N LEU A 197 4.26 4.97 12.21
CA LEU A 197 3.99 5.82 11.05
C LEU A 197 4.26 7.30 11.32
N LEU A 198 4.22 7.76 12.57
CA LEU A 198 4.50 9.16 12.92
C LEU A 198 5.93 9.58 12.59
N PRO A 199 7.00 8.91 13.09
CA PRO A 199 8.36 9.26 12.69
C PRO A 199 8.62 8.98 11.21
N ALA A 200 7.99 7.96 10.60
CA ALA A 200 8.11 7.72 9.16
C ALA A 200 7.54 8.87 8.32
N ALA A 201 6.42 9.45 8.76
CA ALA A 201 5.81 10.62 8.13
C ALA A 201 6.67 11.87 8.33
N ALA A 202 7.21 12.08 9.54
CA ALA A 202 8.13 13.20 9.81
C ALA A 202 9.39 13.13 8.94
N LEU A 203 10.00 11.95 8.82
CA LEU A 203 11.16 11.75 7.92
C LEU A 203 10.78 11.91 6.44
N SER A 204 9.56 11.54 6.05
CA SER A 204 9.09 11.78 4.68
C SER A 204 8.92 13.27 4.38
N ALA A 205 8.39 14.05 5.34
CA ALA A 205 8.28 15.51 5.23
C ALA A 205 9.64 16.23 5.31
N LEU A 206 10.63 15.61 5.98
CA LEU A 206 12.01 16.08 5.97
C LEU A 206 12.70 15.76 4.65
N ALA A 207 12.42 14.60 4.05
CA ALA A 207 12.97 14.23 2.74
C ALA A 207 12.46 15.13 1.62
N ASP A 208 11.16 15.43 1.59
CA ASP A 208 10.53 16.27 0.57
C ASP A 208 9.66 17.35 1.23
N PRO A 209 9.89 18.65 0.93
CA PRO A 209 10.85 19.19 -0.05
C PRO A 209 12.23 19.53 0.55
N VAL A 210 12.42 19.38 1.87
CA VAL A 210 13.54 20.01 2.59
C VAL A 210 14.91 19.46 2.19
N LEU A 211 15.09 18.14 2.18
CA LEU A 211 16.35 17.47 1.86
C LEU A 211 16.30 16.76 0.50
N TYR A 212 15.46 17.24 -0.43
CA TYR A 212 15.19 16.49 -1.64
C TYR A 212 16.43 16.35 -2.54
N PHE A 213 17.24 17.40 -2.63
CA PHE A 213 18.52 17.36 -3.35
C PHE A 213 19.51 16.39 -2.71
N ASP A 214 19.61 16.37 -1.37
CA ASP A 214 20.43 15.39 -0.66
C ASP A 214 20.03 13.94 -0.97
N VAL A 215 18.72 13.68 -1.11
CA VAL A 215 18.19 12.36 -1.48
C VAL A 215 18.53 12.01 -2.94
N ILE A 216 18.43 12.98 -3.86
CA ILE A 216 18.77 12.79 -5.28
C ILE A 216 20.26 12.50 -5.46
N ASP A 217 21.10 13.29 -4.79
CA ASP A 217 22.56 13.22 -4.89
C ASP A 217 23.12 12.03 -4.10
N GLY A 218 22.33 11.46 -3.18
CA GLY A 218 22.74 10.34 -2.34
C GLY A 218 23.78 10.76 -1.30
N THR A 219 23.66 11.97 -0.76
CA THR A 219 24.53 12.43 0.33
C THR A 219 24.32 11.57 1.58
N PRO A 220 25.29 11.49 2.52
CA PRO A 220 25.12 10.73 3.76
C PRO A 220 23.85 11.09 4.52
N THR A 221 23.45 12.37 4.52
CA THR A 221 22.21 12.85 5.14
C THR A 221 20.97 12.32 4.41
N GLY A 222 20.91 12.46 3.08
CA GLY A 222 19.78 11.97 2.28
C GLY A 222 19.61 10.45 2.41
N LEU A 223 20.71 9.71 2.37
CA LEU A 223 20.73 8.26 2.59
C LEU A 223 20.24 7.88 3.99
N ALA A 224 20.72 8.56 5.04
CA ALA A 224 20.29 8.29 6.41
C ALA A 224 18.77 8.48 6.57
N VAL A 225 18.20 9.55 6.02
CA VAL A 225 16.76 9.81 6.05
C VAL A 225 15.98 8.71 5.32
N MET A 226 16.41 8.31 4.12
CA MET A 226 15.77 7.24 3.36
C MET A 226 15.84 5.89 4.07
N VAL A 227 17.01 5.51 4.61
CA VAL A 227 17.20 4.26 5.35
C VAL A 227 16.30 4.21 6.59
N LEU A 228 16.29 5.28 7.40
CA LEU A 228 15.47 5.34 8.61
C LEU A 228 13.98 5.30 8.27
N ARG A 229 13.54 6.09 7.30
CA ARG A 229 12.13 6.15 6.87
C ARG A 229 11.66 4.81 6.34
N ASN A 230 12.41 4.21 5.42
CA ASN A 230 12.04 2.92 4.83
C ASN A 230 12.18 1.75 5.79
N GLY A 231 13.14 1.81 6.72
CA GLY A 231 13.24 0.89 7.85
C GLY A 231 12.00 0.94 8.74
N LEU A 232 11.52 2.14 9.09
CA LEU A 232 10.29 2.31 9.87
C LEU A 232 9.05 1.79 9.13
N LEU A 233 8.92 2.07 7.83
CA LEU A 233 7.80 1.54 7.03
C LEU A 233 7.82 0.01 6.93
N LEU A 234 9.00 -0.58 6.71
CA LEU A 234 9.16 -2.03 6.68
C LEU A 234 8.83 -2.64 8.05
N ALA A 235 9.34 -2.07 9.15
CA ALA A 235 9.03 -2.51 10.50
C ALA A 235 7.53 -2.41 10.80
N ALA A 236 6.89 -1.31 10.41
CA ALA A 236 5.45 -1.11 10.55
C ALA A 236 4.65 -2.14 9.73
N ALA A 237 5.08 -2.46 8.49
CA ALA A 237 4.44 -3.45 7.64
C ALA A 237 4.51 -4.86 8.24
N LEU A 238 5.69 -5.27 8.70
CA LEU A 238 5.90 -6.57 9.36
C LEU A 238 5.11 -6.66 10.67
N LEU A 239 5.08 -5.58 11.45
CA LEU A 239 4.30 -5.51 12.68
C LEU A 239 2.79 -5.59 12.41
N ALA A 240 2.29 -4.87 11.39
CA ALA A 240 0.89 -4.91 10.97
C ALA A 240 0.51 -6.33 10.53
N ALA A 241 1.32 -6.97 9.69
CA ALA A 241 1.10 -8.34 9.24
C ALA A 241 1.05 -9.32 10.43
N ARG A 242 2.03 -9.24 11.34
CA ARG A 242 2.09 -10.07 12.55
C ARG A 242 0.86 -9.87 13.43
N ARG A 243 0.49 -8.63 13.75
CA ARG A 243 -0.66 -8.31 14.61
C ARG A 243 -1.99 -8.75 13.99
N LEU A 244 -2.15 -8.56 12.68
CA LEU A 244 -3.32 -9.00 11.94
C LEU A 244 -3.46 -10.54 11.95
N TRP A 245 -2.33 -11.25 11.81
CA TRP A 245 -2.32 -12.71 11.86
C TRP A 245 -2.61 -13.25 13.26
N THR A 246 -1.87 -12.79 14.29
CA THR A 246 -1.99 -13.38 15.63
C THR A 246 -3.36 -13.11 16.25
N SER A 247 -3.91 -11.92 16.05
CA SER A 247 -5.22 -11.55 16.63
C SER A 247 -6.43 -12.21 15.94
N LYS A 248 -6.28 -12.72 14.72
CA LYS A 248 -7.39 -13.24 13.90
C LYS A 248 -7.24 -14.70 13.47
N VAL A 249 -6.03 -15.25 13.55
CA VAL A 249 -5.68 -16.63 13.12
C VAL A 249 -5.07 -17.46 14.25
N ALA A 250 -4.18 -16.90 15.09
CA ALA A 250 -3.55 -17.68 16.16
C ALA A 250 -4.43 -17.83 17.41
N ALA A 251 -5.22 -16.81 17.76
CA ALA A 251 -6.02 -16.78 18.98
C ALA A 251 -7.17 -17.83 19.09
N ALA A 252 -7.41 -18.67 18.08
CA ALA A 252 -8.33 -19.82 18.16
C ALA A 252 -7.62 -21.18 18.17
N ARG A 253 -6.29 -21.21 18.25
CA ARG A 253 -5.58 -22.45 18.58
C ARG A 253 -5.47 -22.67 20.08
N ASP A 254 -5.71 -21.63 20.86
CA ASP A 254 -5.61 -21.61 22.32
C ASP A 254 -7.00 -21.68 23.01
N GLU A 255 -8.08 -21.87 22.23
CA GLU A 255 -9.45 -22.15 22.68
C GLU A 255 -9.91 -23.51 22.14
#